data_AF-A0A965K007-F1
#
_entry.id   AF-A0A965K007-F1
#
_cell.length_a   1.000
_cell.length_b   1.000
_cell.length_c   1.000
_cell.angle_alpha   90.00
_cell.angle_beta   90.00
_cell.angle_gamma   90.00
#
_symmetry.space_group_name_H-M   'P 1'
#
loop_
_entity.id
_entity.type
_entity.pdbx_description
1 polymer ?
#
loop_
_entity_poly.entity_id
_entity_poly.type
_entity_poly.pdbx_seq_one_letter_code
_entity_poly.pdbx_strand_id
1 'polypeptide(L)'
;MSLNELSSRAIIGLYYKRLEQKTGMDWIEAISNYFTSDQESETYKWLGQSPVMREWVGGRQSKGFLTNGLTIENKHFEGTLEFNVKDLRRDKTGQIKVRINEFADRTNTHWAQLLSKLINNAESTVCYDGQYFFDTDHAEGKSGAQSNKIQVDLTEFADQIDGGKVGVVTSPSEAAFRLAALKGIQQILSFKDDQGEPMNENATNFLIVVPTPMWFIAQAAVAVPLTVGGSTNS
;
A
#
# COMPACT_ATOMS: atom_id res chain seq x y z
N MET A 1 14.76 -6.09 46.82
CA MET A 1 14.88 -5.66 45.41
C MET A 1 14.08 -4.37 45.29
N SER A 2 14.76 -3.25 45.06
CA SER A 2 14.23 -1.88 45.24
C SER A 2 12.96 -1.59 44.43
N LEU A 3 12.04 -0.80 44.99
CA LEU A 3 10.92 -0.17 44.29
C LEU A 3 11.50 0.69 43.16
N ASN A 4 11.52 0.15 41.94
CA ASN A 4 11.74 0.97 40.74
C ASN A 4 10.52 1.88 40.57
N GLU A 5 10.51 3.04 41.23
CA GLU A 5 9.57 4.10 40.89
C GLU A 5 9.73 4.40 39.39
N LEU A 6 8.68 4.17 38.60
CA LEU A 6 8.62 4.62 37.21
C LEU A 6 8.65 6.15 37.22
N SER A 7 9.85 6.73 37.17
CA SER A 7 10.02 8.16 36.96
C SER A 7 9.45 8.57 35.60
N SER A 8 9.10 9.86 35.44
CA SER A 8 8.65 10.40 34.15
C SER A 8 9.63 10.09 33.01
N ARG A 9 10.94 10.18 33.28
CA ARG A 9 11.99 9.82 32.31
C ARG A 9 11.98 8.33 31.93
N ALA A 10 11.70 7.45 32.90
CA ALA A 10 11.60 6.01 32.63
C ALA A 10 10.37 5.68 31.78
N ILE A 11 9.25 6.38 31.99
CA ILE A 11 8.03 6.27 31.17
C ILE A 11 8.32 6.71 29.73
N ILE A 12 8.95 7.87 29.56
CA ILE A 12 9.34 8.39 28.24
C ILE A 12 10.30 7.42 27.53
N GLY A 13 11.30 6.90 28.25
CA GLY A 13 12.24 5.92 27.70
C GLY A 13 11.56 4.59 27.31
N LEU A 14 10.58 4.13 28.08
CA LEU A 14 9.79 2.95 27.75
C LEU A 14 8.98 3.15 26.46
N TYR A 15 8.34 4.31 26.32
CA TYR A 15 7.59 4.67 25.13
C TYR A 15 8.47 4.63 23.87
N TYR A 16 9.59 5.36 23.86
CA TYR A 16 10.48 5.40 22.70
C TYR A 16 11.10 4.05 22.39
N LYS A 17 11.48 3.28 23.42
CA LYS A 17 11.98 1.92 23.23
C LYS A 17 10.97 1.00 22.54
N ARG A 18 9.67 1.15 22.85
CA ARG A 18 8.61 0.39 22.17
C ARG A 18 8.35 0.93 20.77
N LEU A 19 8.35 2.26 20.61
CA LEU A 19 8.13 2.93 19.33
C LEU A 19 9.13 2.48 18.26
N GLU A 20 10.42 2.38 18.63
CA GLU A 20 11.50 1.94 17.74
C GLU A 20 11.34 0.51 17.21
N GLN A 21 10.53 -0.35 17.86
CA GLN A 21 10.36 -1.74 17.43
C GLN A 21 9.57 -1.89 16.13
N LYS A 22 8.89 -0.84 15.65
CA LYS A 22 8.17 -0.77 14.36
C LYS A 22 7.43 -2.07 13.98
N THR A 23 6.63 -2.64 14.89
CA THR A 23 6.03 -3.96 14.64
C THR A 23 4.91 -3.91 13.60
N GLY A 24 5.04 -4.67 12.51
CA GLY A 24 3.92 -5.10 11.65
C GLY A 24 3.44 -4.09 10.60
N MET A 25 4.32 -3.22 10.10
CA MET A 25 3.95 -2.12 9.20
C MET A 25 4.73 -2.09 7.89
N ASP A 26 5.45 -3.16 7.55
CA ASP A 26 6.31 -3.25 6.37
C ASP A 26 5.55 -2.99 5.05
N TRP A 27 4.25 -3.32 5.01
CA TRP A 27 3.40 -3.06 3.85
C TRP A 27 3.23 -1.57 3.55
N ILE A 28 3.32 -0.69 4.56
CA ILE A 28 3.25 0.76 4.37
C ILE A 28 4.44 1.19 3.51
N GLU A 29 5.64 0.74 3.86
CA GLU A 29 6.86 1.10 3.14
C GLU A 29 6.87 0.51 1.71
N ALA A 30 6.16 -0.61 1.49
CA ALA A 30 6.03 -1.23 0.17
C ALA A 30 5.16 -0.46 -0.82
N ILE A 31 4.24 0.39 -0.35
CA ILE A 31 3.29 1.12 -1.22
C ILE A 31 3.31 2.64 -1.00
N SER A 32 4.24 3.15 -0.19
CA SER A 32 4.37 4.58 0.09
C SER A 32 5.84 4.98 0.20
N ASN A 33 6.11 6.26 -0.06
CA ASN A 33 7.43 6.85 0.10
C ASN A 33 7.42 7.80 1.29
N TYR A 34 8.47 7.74 2.12
CA TYR A 34 8.68 8.70 3.19
C TYR A 34 9.49 9.89 2.68
N PHE A 35 8.99 11.09 2.97
CA PHE A 35 9.67 12.35 2.68
C PHE A 35 9.84 13.14 3.96
N THR A 36 11.00 13.78 4.10
CA THR A 36 11.21 14.80 5.14
C THR A 36 10.52 16.09 4.71
N SER A 37 9.82 16.74 5.64
CA SER A 37 9.04 17.95 5.39
C SER A 37 9.27 18.93 6.53
N ASP A 38 9.55 20.20 6.21
CA ASP A 38 9.85 21.26 7.20
C ASP A 38 9.08 22.57 6.95
N GLN A 39 8.24 22.64 5.91
CA GLN A 39 7.36 23.77 5.61
C GLN A 39 5.92 23.52 6.08
N GLU A 40 5.03 24.49 5.90
CA GLU A 40 3.58 24.27 6.14
C GLU A 40 2.98 23.28 5.12
N SER A 41 3.49 23.30 3.90
CA SER A 41 3.11 22.38 2.83
C SER A 41 4.28 22.11 1.90
N GLU A 42 4.27 20.93 1.28
CA GLU A 42 5.25 20.54 0.27
C GLU A 42 4.55 20.35 -1.06
N THR A 43 5.08 21.00 -2.10
CA THR A 43 4.56 20.87 -3.47
C THR A 43 5.49 20.00 -4.31
N TYR A 44 5.04 18.80 -4.64
CA TYR A 44 5.73 17.87 -5.54
C TYR A 44 5.29 18.16 -6.97
N LYS A 45 6.12 18.92 -7.68
CA LYS A 45 5.91 19.23 -9.10
C LYS A 45 6.48 18.12 -9.98
N TRP A 46 5.88 17.97 -11.16
CA TRP A 46 6.38 17.11 -12.24
C TRP A 46 6.32 15.62 -11.90
N LEU A 47 5.12 15.12 -11.62
CA LEU A 47 4.87 13.69 -11.38
C LEU A 47 4.89 12.83 -12.67
N GLY A 48 5.71 13.20 -13.67
CA GLY A 48 5.90 12.45 -14.91
C GLY A 48 7.30 11.82 -15.02
N GLN A 49 7.56 11.03 -16.07
CA GLN A 49 8.83 10.37 -16.28
C GLN A 49 9.86 11.23 -17.02
N SER A 50 11.12 10.81 -16.94
CA SER A 50 12.21 11.40 -17.70
C SER A 50 12.15 11.07 -19.19
N PRO A 51 12.73 11.90 -20.08
CA PRO A 51 12.74 11.63 -21.51
C PRO A 51 13.46 10.32 -21.88
N VAL A 52 12.88 9.58 -22.81
CA VAL A 52 13.48 8.36 -23.40
C VAL A 52 14.69 8.67 -24.29
N MET A 53 15.64 7.75 -24.32
CA MET A 53 16.78 7.81 -25.23
C MET A 53 16.31 7.63 -26.68
N ARG A 54 16.94 8.37 -27.61
CA ARG A 54 16.68 8.25 -29.05
C ARG A 54 17.99 8.18 -29.80
N GLU A 55 17.95 7.65 -31.02
CA GLU A 55 19.09 7.69 -31.92
C GLU A 55 19.54 9.14 -32.18
N TRP A 56 20.86 9.34 -32.15
CA TRP A 56 21.47 10.64 -32.33
C TRP A 56 21.52 11.02 -33.82
N VAL A 57 20.43 11.59 -34.32
CA VAL A 57 20.30 12.04 -35.73
C VAL A 57 20.48 13.55 -35.92
N GLY A 58 21.14 14.25 -34.98
CA GLY A 58 21.38 15.69 -35.07
C GLY A 58 21.54 16.36 -33.71
N GLY A 59 21.05 17.60 -33.58
CA GLY A 59 21.15 18.37 -32.34
C GLY A 59 20.35 17.77 -31.17
N ARG A 60 20.61 18.26 -29.95
CA ARG A 60 19.84 17.92 -28.75
C ARG A 60 18.39 18.35 -28.93
N GLN A 61 17.46 17.50 -28.47
CA GLN A 61 16.04 17.87 -28.37
C GLN A 61 15.60 17.73 -26.93
N SER A 62 15.38 18.86 -26.27
CA SER A 62 14.86 18.92 -24.91
C SER A 62 13.37 18.58 -24.91
N LYS A 63 12.95 17.69 -24.00
CA LYS A 63 11.55 17.51 -23.64
C LYS A 63 11.31 18.12 -22.26
N GLY A 64 10.19 18.83 -22.11
CA GLY A 64 9.74 19.33 -20.81
C GLY A 64 9.01 18.25 -20.02
N PHE A 65 8.92 18.45 -18.70
CA PHE A 65 8.14 17.58 -17.82
C PHE A 65 6.65 17.95 -17.84
N LEU A 66 5.79 16.98 -17.53
CA LEU A 66 4.37 17.24 -17.28
C LEU A 66 4.18 18.17 -16.09
N THR A 67 3.20 19.08 -16.16
CA THR A 67 2.95 20.07 -15.10
C THR A 67 2.14 19.53 -13.92
N ASN A 68 1.67 18.28 -14.00
CA ASN A 68 0.91 17.65 -12.93
C ASN A 68 1.74 17.60 -11.65
N GLY A 69 1.09 17.86 -10.52
CA GLY A 69 1.75 17.94 -9.24
C GLY A 69 0.77 17.84 -8.09
N LEU A 70 1.30 17.51 -6.91
CA LEU A 70 0.54 17.32 -5.69
C LEU A 70 1.07 18.27 -4.63
N THR A 71 0.17 18.96 -3.92
CA THR A 71 0.52 19.72 -2.71
C THR A 71 0.02 18.96 -1.51
N ILE A 72 0.92 18.67 -0.57
CA ILE A 72 0.61 17.99 0.68
C ILE A 72 0.81 18.99 1.81
N GLU A 73 -0.28 19.30 2.52
CA GLU A 73 -0.24 20.13 3.73
C GLU A 73 0.15 19.29 4.94
N ASN A 74 1.10 19.80 5.73
CA ASN A 74 1.50 19.17 6.97
C ASN A 74 0.38 19.27 8.00
N LYS A 75 0.08 18.13 8.65
CA LYS A 75 -0.94 18.04 9.69
C LYS A 75 -0.30 17.62 11.01
N HIS A 76 -0.70 18.31 12.07
CA HIS A 76 -0.30 17.93 13.42
C HIS A 76 -1.26 16.90 13.99
N PHE A 77 -0.70 15.83 14.53
CA PHE A 77 -1.43 14.77 15.21
C PHE A 77 -0.99 14.72 16.67
N GLU A 78 -1.94 14.47 17.56
CA GLU A 78 -1.72 14.43 19.00
C GLU A 78 -2.40 13.20 19.59
N GLY A 79 -1.80 12.69 20.67
CA GLY A 79 -2.45 11.81 21.62
C GLY A 79 -1.86 12.04 23.00
N THR A 80 -2.71 12.11 24.02
CA THR A 80 -2.29 12.34 25.42
C THR A 80 -2.68 11.15 26.28
N LEU A 81 -1.75 10.73 27.14
CA LEU A 81 -1.95 9.68 28.13
C LEU A 81 -1.73 10.27 29.53
N GLU A 82 -2.74 10.18 30.38
CA GLU A 82 -2.70 10.69 31.76
C GLU A 82 -2.71 9.53 32.77
N PHE A 83 -1.88 9.67 33.81
CA PHE A 83 -1.87 8.76 34.96
C PHE A 83 -1.89 9.54 36.26
N ASN A 84 -2.72 9.10 37.22
CA ASN A 84 -2.61 9.65 38.57
C ASN A 84 -1.29 9.22 39.20
N VAL A 85 -0.60 10.14 39.88
CA VAL A 85 0.65 9.88 40.60
C VAL A 85 0.51 8.74 41.61
N LYS A 86 -0.65 8.64 42.28
CA LYS A 86 -0.94 7.57 43.24
C LYS A 86 -0.92 6.18 42.59
N ASP A 87 -1.40 6.08 41.35
CA ASP A 87 -1.49 4.81 40.61
C ASP A 87 -0.10 4.44 40.09
N LEU A 88 0.67 5.43 39.62
CA LEU A 88 2.06 5.26 39.22
C LEU A 88 2.96 4.72 40.35
N ARG A 89 2.81 5.25 41.57
CA ARG A 89 3.58 4.78 42.74
C ARG A 89 3.16 3.41 43.24
N ARG A 90 1.92 3.00 42.97
CA ARG A 90 1.32 1.77 43.51
C ARG A 90 1.18 0.66 42.48
N ASP A 91 1.60 0.87 41.24
CA ASP A 91 1.51 -0.13 40.19
C ASP A 91 2.39 -1.35 40.52
N LYS A 92 1.72 -2.44 40.92
CA LYS A 92 2.32 -3.75 41.14
C LYS A 92 1.95 -4.74 40.04
N THR A 93 1.02 -4.39 39.15
CA THR A 93 0.51 -5.27 38.10
C THR A 93 1.22 -5.03 36.77
N GLY A 94 1.95 -3.91 36.64
CA GLY A 94 2.63 -3.53 35.41
C GLY A 94 1.68 -2.99 34.34
N GLN A 95 0.43 -2.67 34.71
CA GLN A 95 -0.58 -2.19 33.78
C GLN A 95 -0.20 -0.86 33.15
N ILE A 96 0.52 0.00 33.87
CA ILE A 96 0.99 1.28 33.32
C ILE A 96 1.95 1.04 32.17
N LYS A 97 2.87 0.09 32.33
CA LYS A 97 3.79 -0.33 31.27
C LYS A 97 3.04 -0.88 30.05
N VAL A 98 1.99 -1.67 30.25
CA VAL A 98 1.13 -2.15 29.16
C VAL A 98 0.48 -0.99 28.40
N ARG A 99 -0.07 0.00 29.11
CA ARG A 99 -0.71 1.18 28.47
C ARG A 99 0.27 2.07 27.73
N ILE A 100 1.48 2.26 28.26
CA ILE A 100 2.54 3.00 27.57
C ILE A 100 2.94 2.27 26.28
N ASN A 101 3.08 0.94 26.34
CA ASN A 101 3.40 0.14 25.15
C ASN A 101 2.26 0.21 24.11
N GLU A 102 1.00 0.09 24.54
CA GLU A 102 -0.16 0.23 23.66
C GLU A 102 -0.20 1.62 23.00
N PHE A 103 0.15 2.66 23.73
CA PHE A 103 0.22 4.02 23.19
C PHE A 103 1.31 4.19 22.13
N ALA A 104 2.49 3.59 22.34
CA ALA A 104 3.53 3.54 21.32
C ALA A 104 3.09 2.74 20.08
N ASP A 105 2.42 1.60 20.28
CA ASP A 105 1.88 0.79 19.18
C ASP A 105 0.84 1.56 18.37
N ARG A 106 -0.06 2.29 19.03
CA ARG A 106 -1.05 3.16 18.38
C ARG A 106 -0.39 4.26 17.56
N THR A 107 0.67 4.89 18.09
CA THR A 107 1.45 5.90 17.36
C THR A 107 2.03 5.32 16.07
N ASN A 108 2.59 4.12 16.13
CA ASN A 108 3.08 3.41 14.96
C ASN A 108 1.94 3.12 13.97
N THR A 109 0.84 2.50 14.42
CA THR A 109 -0.28 2.13 13.53
C THR A 109 -1.04 3.32 12.94
N HIS A 110 -0.84 4.54 13.46
CA HIS A 110 -1.49 5.74 12.96
C HIS A 110 -1.23 5.96 11.46
N TRP A 111 0.00 5.74 11.01
CA TRP A 111 0.36 5.89 9.60
C TRP A 111 -0.35 4.87 8.72
N ALA A 112 -0.46 3.62 9.19
CA ALA A 112 -1.27 2.58 8.53
C ALA A 112 -2.74 2.99 8.44
N GLN A 113 -3.29 3.60 9.50
CA GLN A 113 -4.68 4.06 9.51
C GLN A 113 -4.93 5.14 8.45
N LEU A 114 -4.03 6.12 8.30
CA LEU A 114 -4.15 7.17 7.29
C LEU A 114 -4.14 6.58 5.88
N LEU A 115 -3.19 5.70 5.60
CA LEU A 115 -3.04 5.04 4.30
C LEU A 115 -4.24 4.13 3.98
N SER A 116 -4.68 3.31 4.93
CA SER A 116 -5.89 2.49 4.77
C SER A 116 -7.14 3.32 4.51
N LYS A 117 -7.27 4.49 5.15
CA LYS A 117 -8.39 5.41 4.87
C LYS A 117 -8.34 5.96 3.44
N LEU A 118 -7.15 6.26 2.92
CA LEU A 118 -6.97 6.70 1.54
C LEU A 118 -7.39 5.59 0.56
N ILE A 119 -6.91 4.36 0.77
CA ILE A 119 -7.23 3.20 -0.08
C ILE A 119 -8.74 2.92 -0.08
N ASN A 120 -9.39 2.95 1.09
CA ASN A 120 -10.83 2.72 1.19
C ASN A 120 -11.67 3.79 0.46
N ASN A 121 -11.14 5.01 0.32
CA ASN A 121 -11.79 6.12 -0.38
C ASN A 121 -11.23 6.33 -1.80
N ALA A 122 -10.41 5.41 -2.31
CA ALA A 122 -9.67 5.62 -3.55
C ALA A 122 -10.59 5.76 -4.78
N GLU A 123 -11.78 5.15 -4.77
CA GLU A 123 -12.77 5.27 -5.85
C GLU A 123 -13.57 6.58 -5.82
N SER A 124 -13.36 7.45 -4.83
CA SER A 124 -14.11 8.71 -4.66
C SER A 124 -13.25 9.92 -4.34
N THR A 125 -11.94 9.73 -4.10
CA THR A 125 -10.99 10.81 -3.81
C THR A 125 -10.18 11.10 -5.05
N VAL A 126 -10.17 12.36 -5.48
CA VAL A 126 -9.42 12.81 -6.66
C VAL A 126 -7.91 12.78 -6.39
N CYS A 127 -7.13 12.32 -7.35
CA CYS A 127 -5.68 12.26 -7.33
C CYS A 127 -5.04 13.42 -8.14
N TYR A 128 -3.74 13.36 -8.43
CA TYR A 128 -3.00 14.49 -9.00
C TYR A 128 -3.33 14.79 -10.47
N ASP A 129 -3.95 13.86 -11.20
CA ASP A 129 -4.31 14.02 -12.62
C ASP A 129 -5.75 14.50 -12.82
N GLY A 130 -6.52 14.65 -11.74
CA GLY A 130 -7.93 15.06 -11.76
C GLY A 130 -8.94 13.92 -11.75
N GLN A 131 -8.50 12.65 -11.88
CA GLN A 131 -9.34 11.45 -11.77
C GLN A 131 -9.34 10.90 -10.34
N TYR A 132 -10.18 9.91 -10.04
CA TYR A 132 -10.13 9.24 -8.73
C TYR A 132 -8.87 8.37 -8.60
N PHE A 133 -8.37 8.11 -7.39
CA PHE A 133 -7.20 7.24 -7.20
C PHE A 133 -7.34 5.86 -7.86
N PHE A 134 -8.55 5.27 -7.82
CA PHE A 134 -8.90 4.09 -8.59
C PHE A 134 -9.96 4.44 -9.62
N ASP A 135 -9.51 4.57 -10.87
CA ASP A 135 -10.35 4.88 -12.02
C ASP A 135 -10.02 4.01 -13.24
N THR A 136 -10.90 4.08 -14.24
CA THR A 136 -10.84 3.27 -15.46
C THR A 136 -10.18 3.98 -16.64
N ASP A 137 -9.90 5.28 -16.51
CA ASP A 137 -9.56 6.17 -17.62
C ASP A 137 -8.42 7.16 -17.30
N HIS A 138 -7.47 6.77 -16.44
CA HIS A 138 -6.25 7.55 -16.22
C HIS A 138 -5.46 7.73 -17.51
N ALA A 139 -4.99 8.94 -17.78
CA ALA A 139 -4.19 9.23 -18.96
C ALA A 139 -3.13 10.30 -18.66
N GLU A 140 -1.88 9.99 -19.01
CA GLU A 140 -0.74 10.87 -18.82
C GLU A 140 0.04 10.99 -20.12
N GLY A 141 0.16 12.20 -20.67
CA GLY A 141 0.94 12.43 -21.89
C GLY A 141 0.59 11.46 -23.02
N LYS A 142 1.52 10.55 -23.36
CA LYS A 142 1.41 9.55 -24.42
C LYS A 142 0.99 8.16 -23.95
N SER A 143 0.65 7.97 -22.68
CA SER A 143 0.28 6.66 -22.14
C SER A 143 -0.96 6.05 -22.80
N GLY A 144 -1.86 6.91 -23.32
CA GLY A 144 -3.24 6.52 -23.63
C GLY A 144 -4.07 6.37 -22.35
N ALA A 145 -5.35 6.02 -22.49
CA ALA A 145 -6.22 5.72 -21.35
C ALA A 145 -5.86 4.36 -20.74
N GLN A 146 -5.74 4.32 -19.42
CA GLN A 146 -5.31 3.16 -18.65
C GLN A 146 -6.20 3.00 -17.41
N SER A 147 -6.54 1.75 -17.08
CA SER A 147 -7.37 1.42 -15.92
C SER A 147 -6.52 0.80 -14.80
N ASN A 148 -6.58 1.38 -13.61
CA ASN A 148 -6.10 0.78 -12.37
C ASN A 148 -7.25 0.26 -11.49
N LYS A 149 -8.51 0.57 -11.85
CA LYS A 149 -9.71 -0.05 -11.30
C LYS A 149 -10.04 -1.34 -12.04
N ILE A 150 -9.35 -2.40 -11.66
CA ILE A 150 -9.38 -3.68 -12.37
C ILE A 150 -10.65 -4.45 -12.01
N GLN A 151 -11.49 -4.70 -13.02
CA GLN A 151 -12.66 -5.57 -12.92
C GLN A 151 -12.55 -6.65 -14.00
N VAL A 152 -12.64 -7.92 -13.60
CA VAL A 152 -12.54 -9.07 -14.50
C VAL A 152 -13.76 -9.95 -14.30
N ASP A 153 -14.53 -10.16 -15.36
CA ASP A 153 -15.55 -11.21 -15.38
C ASP A 153 -14.87 -12.56 -15.61
N LEU A 154 -14.84 -13.39 -14.58
CA LEU A 154 -14.19 -14.71 -14.63
C LEU A 154 -15.07 -15.78 -15.25
N THR A 155 -16.34 -15.49 -15.55
CA THR A 155 -17.25 -16.48 -16.16
C THR A 155 -16.84 -16.83 -17.59
N GLU A 156 -16.21 -15.90 -18.31
CA GLU A 156 -15.66 -16.11 -19.65
C GLU A 156 -14.36 -16.93 -19.65
N PHE A 157 -13.74 -17.11 -18.49
CA PHE A 157 -12.48 -17.86 -18.32
C PHE A 157 -12.69 -19.17 -17.55
N ALA A 158 -13.91 -19.71 -17.55
CA ALA A 158 -14.22 -20.94 -16.84
C ALA A 158 -13.34 -22.14 -17.27
N ASP A 159 -12.85 -22.14 -18.51
CA ASP A 159 -11.90 -23.11 -19.05
C ASP A 159 -10.48 -22.99 -18.45
N GLN A 160 -10.12 -21.81 -17.95
CA GLN A 160 -8.83 -21.52 -17.30
C GLN A 160 -8.88 -21.70 -15.78
N ILE A 161 -10.05 -22.02 -15.23
CA ILE A 161 -10.26 -22.24 -13.80
C ILE A 161 -10.32 -23.74 -13.55
N ASP A 162 -9.42 -24.27 -12.72
CA ASP A 162 -9.45 -25.67 -12.34
C ASP A 162 -10.81 -26.04 -11.70
N GLY A 163 -11.45 -27.07 -12.24
CA GLY A 163 -12.81 -27.48 -11.88
C GLY A 163 -13.95 -26.55 -12.33
N GLY A 164 -13.66 -25.48 -13.09
CA GLY A 164 -14.65 -24.58 -13.73
C GLY A 164 -15.53 -23.78 -12.77
N LYS A 165 -15.23 -23.79 -11.46
CA LYS A 165 -16.06 -23.13 -10.44
C LYS A 165 -15.48 -21.78 -10.08
N VAL A 166 -16.17 -20.70 -10.42
CA VAL A 166 -15.77 -19.33 -10.06
C VAL A 166 -16.02 -19.04 -8.57
N GLY A 167 -17.18 -19.46 -8.04
CA GLY A 167 -17.64 -19.06 -6.71
C GLY A 167 -18.42 -17.75 -6.74
N VAL A 168 -18.41 -16.99 -5.63
CA VAL A 168 -19.04 -15.67 -5.53
C VAL A 168 -18.00 -14.60 -5.22
N VAL A 169 -18.27 -13.34 -5.55
CA VAL A 169 -17.31 -12.24 -5.39
C VAL A 169 -16.77 -12.08 -3.96
N THR A 170 -17.53 -12.45 -2.93
CA THR A 170 -17.11 -12.37 -1.52
C THR A 170 -16.38 -13.61 -1.02
N SER A 171 -16.40 -14.70 -1.79
CA SER A 171 -15.81 -15.99 -1.47
C SER A 171 -15.57 -16.77 -2.77
N PRO A 172 -14.59 -16.35 -3.59
CA PRO A 172 -14.26 -17.04 -4.83
C PRO A 172 -13.65 -18.40 -4.55
N SER A 173 -13.61 -19.28 -5.56
CA SER A 173 -12.78 -20.48 -5.48
C SER A 173 -11.29 -20.10 -5.48
N GLU A 174 -10.44 -21.00 -5.00
CA GLU A 174 -8.99 -20.78 -4.99
C GLU A 174 -8.43 -20.55 -6.40
N ALA A 175 -8.84 -21.37 -7.38
CA ALA A 175 -8.43 -21.25 -8.77
C ALA A 175 -8.92 -19.94 -9.40
N ALA A 176 -10.15 -19.52 -9.09
CA ALA A 176 -10.69 -18.25 -9.58
C ALA A 176 -9.94 -17.05 -8.98
N PHE A 177 -9.64 -17.06 -7.68
CA PHE A 177 -8.86 -16.01 -7.03
C PHE A 177 -7.46 -15.90 -7.66
N ARG A 178 -6.79 -17.04 -7.92
CA ARG A 178 -5.48 -17.06 -8.56
C ARG A 178 -5.52 -16.44 -9.95
N LEU A 179 -6.50 -16.81 -10.76
CA LEU A 179 -6.67 -16.23 -12.10
C LEU A 179 -6.94 -14.72 -12.03
N ALA A 180 -7.79 -14.28 -11.10
CA ALA A 180 -8.06 -12.86 -10.86
C ALA A 180 -6.78 -12.08 -10.51
N ALA A 181 -5.96 -12.63 -9.60
CA ALA A 181 -4.69 -12.04 -9.21
C ALA A 181 -3.73 -11.92 -10.40
N LEU A 182 -3.61 -12.97 -11.22
CA LEU A 182 -2.75 -12.96 -12.41
C LEU A 182 -3.23 -11.97 -13.48
N LYS A 183 -4.55 -11.86 -13.70
CA LYS A 183 -5.13 -10.85 -14.60
C LYS A 183 -4.89 -9.43 -14.08
N GLY A 184 -4.97 -9.23 -12.76
CA GLY A 184 -4.61 -7.98 -12.11
C GLY A 184 -3.15 -7.60 -12.34
N ILE A 185 -2.24 -8.54 -12.13
CA ILE A 185 -0.80 -8.36 -12.40
C ILE A 185 -0.54 -8.07 -13.88
N GLN A 186 -1.20 -8.80 -14.79
CA GLN A 186 -1.10 -8.57 -16.24
C GLN A 186 -1.47 -7.13 -16.62
N GLN A 187 -2.56 -6.60 -16.04
CA GLN A 187 -2.98 -5.22 -16.26
C GLN A 187 -1.94 -4.22 -15.72
N ILE A 188 -1.42 -4.41 -14.51
CA ILE A 188 -0.38 -3.53 -13.94
C ILE A 188 0.89 -3.55 -14.80
N LEU A 189 1.31 -4.72 -15.30
CA LEU A 189 2.47 -4.84 -16.19
C LEU A 189 2.28 -4.15 -17.54
N SER A 190 1.03 -3.92 -17.96
CA SER A 190 0.71 -3.24 -19.21
C SER A 190 0.80 -1.70 -19.14
N PHE A 191 0.98 -1.15 -17.93
CA PHE A 191 1.02 0.29 -17.75
C PHE A 191 2.20 0.94 -18.46
N LYS A 192 1.89 2.06 -19.12
CA LYS A 192 2.81 2.93 -19.81
C LYS A 192 2.97 4.24 -19.07
N ASP A 193 4.15 4.81 -19.20
CA ASP A 193 4.46 6.15 -18.75
C ASP A 193 3.94 7.24 -19.71
N ASP A 194 4.19 8.50 -19.36
CA ASP A 194 3.81 9.67 -20.14
C ASP A 194 4.59 9.82 -21.46
N GLN A 195 5.64 9.02 -21.67
CA GLN A 195 6.39 8.93 -22.92
C GLN A 195 5.91 7.78 -23.81
N GLY A 196 5.07 6.89 -23.28
CA GLY A 196 4.51 5.73 -23.96
C GLY A 196 5.32 4.44 -23.77
N GLU A 197 6.32 4.44 -22.89
CA GLU A 197 7.15 3.26 -22.57
C GLU A 197 6.54 2.47 -21.41
N PRO A 198 6.74 1.14 -21.34
CA PRO A 198 6.25 0.33 -20.24
C PRO A 198 6.93 0.70 -18.90
N MET A 199 6.14 0.89 -17.84
CA MET A 199 6.64 1.36 -16.54
C MET A 199 7.15 0.24 -15.63
N ASN A 200 6.63 -0.98 -15.78
CA ASN A 200 6.81 -2.08 -14.82
C ASN A 200 7.66 -3.25 -15.36
N GLU A 201 8.56 -3.01 -16.32
CA GLU A 201 9.32 -4.07 -17.02
C GLU A 201 10.17 -4.96 -16.11
N ASN A 202 10.68 -4.40 -15.01
CA ASN A 202 11.54 -5.10 -14.06
C ASN A 202 10.79 -5.64 -12.82
N ALA A 203 9.45 -5.56 -12.79
CA ALA A 203 8.67 -5.98 -11.65
C ALA A 203 8.69 -7.51 -11.50
N THR A 204 9.21 -8.00 -10.37
CA THR A 204 9.31 -9.44 -10.06
C THR A 204 8.46 -9.87 -8.86
N ASN A 205 8.06 -8.91 -8.03
CA ASN A 205 7.29 -9.16 -6.81
C ASN A 205 6.06 -8.25 -6.80
N PHE A 206 4.92 -8.80 -6.36
CA PHE A 206 3.66 -8.07 -6.26
C PHE A 206 3.06 -8.28 -4.86
N LEU A 207 2.60 -7.19 -4.25
CA LEU A 207 1.87 -7.23 -2.99
C LEU A 207 0.38 -7.30 -3.28
N ILE A 208 -0.30 -8.32 -2.74
CA ILE A 208 -1.75 -8.45 -2.82
C ILE A 208 -2.31 -8.29 -1.41
N VAL A 209 -3.17 -7.29 -1.23
CA VAL A 209 -3.89 -7.05 0.03
C VAL A 209 -5.36 -7.39 -0.18
N VAL A 210 -5.93 -8.18 0.73
CA VAL A 210 -7.32 -8.63 0.64
C VAL A 210 -8.09 -8.31 1.92
N PRO A 211 -9.44 -8.17 1.85
CA PRO A 211 -10.27 -8.12 3.03
C PRO A 211 -10.10 -9.36 3.91
N THR A 212 -10.30 -9.22 5.22
CA THR A 212 -10.16 -10.30 6.21
C THR A 212 -10.86 -11.61 5.83
N PRO A 213 -12.11 -11.61 5.30
CA PRO A 213 -12.79 -12.84 4.91
C PRO A 213 -12.08 -13.61 3.78
N MET A 214 -11.29 -12.93 2.95
CA MET A 214 -10.60 -13.54 1.80
C MET A 214 -9.17 -13.99 2.13
N TRP A 215 -8.66 -13.67 3.33
CA TRP A 215 -7.26 -13.95 3.71
C TRP A 215 -6.89 -15.42 3.54
N PHE A 216 -7.76 -16.34 4.01
CA PHE A 216 -7.53 -17.78 3.91
C PHE A 216 -7.42 -18.24 2.45
N ILE A 217 -8.36 -17.81 1.61
CA ILE A 217 -8.41 -18.19 0.18
C ILE A 217 -7.20 -17.60 -0.56
N ALA A 218 -6.85 -16.34 -0.29
CA ALA A 218 -5.71 -15.68 -0.91
C ALA A 218 -4.39 -16.39 -0.56
N GLN A 219 -4.19 -16.75 0.71
CA GLN A 219 -3.00 -17.48 1.14
C GLN A 219 -2.92 -18.87 0.52
N ALA A 220 -4.04 -19.60 0.47
CA ALA A 220 -4.10 -20.91 -0.18
C ALA A 220 -3.76 -20.81 -1.69
N ALA A 221 -4.37 -19.84 -2.38
CA ALA A 221 -4.19 -19.64 -3.82
C ALA A 221 -2.76 -19.29 -4.22
N VAL A 222 -2.03 -18.56 -3.38
CA VAL A 222 -0.63 -18.15 -3.62
C VAL A 222 0.37 -19.25 -3.22
N ALA A 223 0.02 -20.14 -2.30
CA ALA A 223 0.90 -21.19 -1.81
C ALA A 223 1.14 -22.32 -2.84
N VAL A 224 0.24 -22.49 -3.81
CA VAL A 224 0.37 -23.52 -4.84
C VAL A 224 1.33 -23.02 -5.93
N PRO A 225 2.44 -23.74 -6.21
CA PRO A 225 3.36 -23.36 -7.28
C PRO A 225 2.64 -23.34 -8.64
N LEU A 226 3.05 -22.41 -9.52
CA LEU A 226 2.56 -22.19 -10.89
C LEU A 226 2.72 -23.41 -11.85
N THR A 227 3.04 -24.58 -11.33
CA THR A 227 2.97 -25.83 -12.09
C THR A 227 1.54 -26.09 -12.51
N VAL A 228 1.29 -25.94 -13.80
CA VAL A 228 0.20 -26.55 -14.55
C VAL A 228 0.07 -28.00 -14.09
N GLY A 229 -0.92 -28.28 -13.24
CA GLY A 229 -1.33 -29.64 -12.93
C GLY A 229 -1.69 -30.31 -14.24
N GLY A 230 -1.08 -31.47 -14.48
CA GLY A 230 -1.04 -32.14 -15.77
C GLY A 230 -2.34 -32.03 -16.56
N SER A 231 -2.23 -31.40 -17.73
CA SER A 231 -3.16 -31.66 -18.83
C SER A 231 -3.31 -33.18 -18.93
N THR A 232 -4.54 -33.65 -18.81
CA THR A 232 -4.92 -35.04 -18.97
C THR A 232 -4.19 -35.65 -20.17
N ASN A 233 -3.34 -36.65 -19.91
CA ASN A 233 -2.86 -37.56 -20.95
C ASN A 233 -4.07 -38.38 -21.41
N SER A 234 -4.77 -37.89 -22.44
CA SER A 234 -5.58 -38.71 -23.34
C SER A 234 -4.71 -39.27 -24.43
#